data_AF-A0A963NNX5-F1
#
_entry.id   AF-A0A963NNX5-F1
#
_cell.length_a   1.000
_cell.length_b   1.000
_cell.length_c   1.000
_cell.angle_alpha   90.00
_cell.angle_beta   90.00
_cell.angle_gamma   90.00
#
_symmetry.space_group_name_H-M   'P 1'
#
loop_
_entity.id
_entity.type
_entity.pdbx_description
1 polymer ?
#
loop_
_entity_poly.entity_id
_entity_poly.type
_entity_poly.pdbx_seq_one_letter_code
_entity_poly.pdbx_strand_id
1 'polypeptide(L)'
;MTGSWGLVVAGALLAWMPAAAGALFVSRVALGRACRAPVFRRPTLVLESDDWGAGSLAQGQVLRAIADTLARHRDATGRHPVMNLALVLAVPDGPAIAADGVYRRVELDAPMLAPVLAALREGASRQVFSAQLHGHEHFWPPTLIAS
;
A
#
# COMPACT_ATOMS: atom_id res chain seq x y z
N MET A 1 22.79 54.21 -0.47
CA MET A 1 22.14 53.32 -1.46
C MET A 1 21.16 52.31 -0.80
N THR A 2 20.50 52.66 0.30
CA THR A 2 19.65 51.76 1.10
C THR A 2 18.14 51.95 0.87
N GLY A 3 17.72 53.07 0.30
CA GLY A 3 16.30 53.42 0.11
C GLY A 3 15.59 52.66 -1.02
N SER A 4 16.29 52.22 -2.07
CA SER A 4 15.68 51.51 -3.21
C SER A 4 15.30 50.06 -2.86
N TRP A 5 16.12 49.39 -2.05
CA TRP A 5 15.87 48.00 -1.64
C TRP A 5 14.63 47.87 -0.74
N GLY A 6 14.41 48.81 0.16
CA GLY A 6 13.22 48.83 1.02
C GLY A 6 11.92 48.93 0.22
N LEU A 7 11.91 49.75 -0.84
CA LEU A 7 10.75 49.91 -1.72
C LEU A 7 10.50 48.67 -2.58
N VAL A 8 11.56 48.01 -3.06
CA VAL A 8 11.45 46.76 -3.83
C VAL A 8 10.90 45.63 -2.94
N VAL A 9 11.41 45.49 -1.72
CA VAL A 9 10.90 44.49 -0.76
C VAL A 9 9.46 44.77 -0.37
N ALA A 10 9.11 46.03 -0.09
CA ALA A 10 7.74 46.43 0.22
C ALA A 10 6.79 46.13 -0.94
N GLY A 11 7.18 46.45 -2.18
CA GLY A 11 6.41 46.14 -3.39
C GLY A 11 6.22 44.63 -3.60
N ALA A 12 7.28 43.84 -3.40
CA ALA A 12 7.21 42.39 -3.49
C ALA A 12 6.25 41.79 -2.44
N LEU A 13 6.31 42.27 -1.19
CA LEU A 13 5.39 41.84 -0.13
C LEU A 13 3.94 42.24 -0.42
N LEU A 14 3.71 43.46 -0.91
CA LEU A 14 2.39 43.97 -1.28
C LEU A 14 1.77 43.20 -2.45
N ALA A 15 2.57 42.64 -3.35
CA ALA A 15 2.09 41.75 -4.40
C ALA A 15 1.92 40.30 -3.91
N TRP A 16 2.84 39.81 -3.07
CA TRP A 16 2.82 38.45 -2.56
C TRP A 16 1.63 38.16 -1.63
N MET A 17 1.34 39.07 -0.71
CA MET A 17 0.24 38.91 0.26
C MET A 17 -1.13 38.69 -0.39
N PRO A 18 -1.59 39.50 -1.37
CA PRO A 18 -2.86 39.27 -2.04
C PRO A 18 -2.83 38.04 -2.95
N ALA A 19 -1.69 37.72 -3.58
CA ALA A 19 -1.56 36.49 -4.35
C ALA A 19 -1.71 35.24 -3.45
N ALA A 20 -1.05 35.22 -2.29
CA ALA A 20 -1.16 34.16 -1.30
C ALA A 20 -2.56 34.08 -0.70
N ALA A 21 -3.18 35.22 -0.36
CA ALA A 21 -4.56 35.27 0.13
C ALA A 21 -5.55 34.77 -0.93
N GLY A 22 -5.35 35.14 -2.19
CA GLY A 22 -6.14 34.64 -3.33
C GLY A 22 -6.01 33.13 -3.49
N ALA A 23 -4.79 32.59 -3.44
CA ALA A 23 -4.54 31.16 -3.48
C ALA A 23 -5.22 30.42 -2.31
N LEU A 24 -5.05 30.92 -1.07
CA LEU A 24 -5.72 30.35 0.10
C LEU A 24 -7.24 30.42 -0.02
N PHE A 25 -7.78 31.51 -0.56
CA PHE A 25 -9.22 31.67 -0.76
C PHE A 25 -9.76 30.68 -1.80
N VAL A 26 -9.09 30.55 -2.96
CA VAL A 26 -9.47 29.56 -3.98
C VAL A 26 -9.40 28.14 -3.42
N SER A 27 -8.36 27.82 -2.66
CA SER A 27 -8.16 26.51 -2.04
C SER A 27 -8.93 26.30 -0.74
N ARG A 28 -9.72 27.28 -0.25
CA ARG A 28 -10.33 27.26 1.09
C ARG A 28 -11.20 26.04 1.36
N VAL A 29 -11.90 25.55 0.34
CA VAL A 29 -12.77 24.37 0.47
C VAL A 29 -11.92 23.10 0.58
N ALA A 30 -10.88 22.97 -0.25
CA ALA A 30 -9.96 21.84 -0.21
C ALA A 30 -9.17 21.81 1.11
N LEU A 31 -8.63 22.95 1.55
CA LEU A 31 -7.97 23.10 2.85
C LEU A 31 -8.93 22.81 3.99
N GLY A 32 -10.16 23.35 3.94
CA GLY A 32 -11.18 23.08 4.95
C GLY A 32 -11.61 21.61 5.02
N ARG A 33 -11.53 20.88 3.90
CA ARG A 33 -11.75 19.42 3.86
C ARG A 33 -10.53 18.67 4.41
N ALA A 34 -9.31 19.05 4.03
CA ALA A 34 -8.09 18.43 4.52
C ALA A 34 -7.93 18.59 6.03
N CYS A 35 -8.18 19.78 6.58
CA CYS A 35 -8.17 20.03 8.02
C CYS A 35 -9.25 19.26 8.79
N ARG A 36 -10.31 18.81 8.10
CA ARG A 36 -11.39 17.98 8.65
C ARG A 36 -11.29 16.52 8.23
N ALA A 37 -10.26 16.16 7.49
CA ALA A 37 -10.06 14.79 7.06
C ALA A 37 -9.86 13.93 8.32
N PRO A 38 -10.45 12.73 8.37
CA PRO A 38 -10.19 11.82 9.46
C PRO A 38 -8.68 11.51 9.49
N VAL A 39 -8.04 11.88 10.59
CA VAL A 39 -6.65 11.54 10.89
C VAL A 39 -6.62 10.47 11.97
N PHE A 40 -5.66 9.55 11.91
CA PHE A 40 -5.48 8.58 12.97
C PHE A 40 -5.13 9.30 14.27
N ARG A 41 -5.87 9.02 15.34
CA ARG A 41 -5.62 9.56 16.69
C ARG A 41 -4.23 9.19 17.24
N ARG A 42 -3.60 8.17 16.68
CA ARG A 42 -2.28 7.66 17.07
C ARG A 42 -1.39 7.59 15.82
N PRO A 43 -0.08 7.86 15.93
CA PRO A 43 0.86 7.67 14.83
C PRO A 43 0.78 6.23 14.31
N THR A 44 0.56 6.08 13.01
CA THR A 44 0.58 4.80 12.31
C THR A 44 1.81 4.78 11.40
N LEU A 45 2.67 3.77 11.54
CA LEU A 45 3.69 3.49 10.55
C LEU A 45 3.06 2.65 9.44
N VAL A 46 3.01 3.19 8.22
CA VAL A 46 2.57 2.46 7.05
C VAL A 46 3.81 1.93 6.35
N LEU A 47 3.94 0.61 6.31
CA LEU A 47 4.96 -0.10 5.52
C LEU A 47 4.24 -0.68 4.32
N GLU A 48 4.55 -0.17 3.14
CA GLU A 48 4.03 -0.69 1.88
C GLU A 48 4.99 -1.75 1.37
N SER A 49 4.43 -2.89 1.00
CA SER A 49 5.13 -4.02 0.38
C SER A 49 4.32 -4.44 -0.83
N ASP A 50 5.00 -5.01 -1.82
CA ASP A 50 4.42 -5.59 -3.04
C ASP A 50 3.34 -6.64 -2.73
N ASP A 51 2.61 -7.07 -3.77
CA ASP A 51 1.46 -7.96 -3.66
C ASP A 51 1.79 -9.34 -3.06
N TRP A 52 0.89 -9.83 -2.19
CA TRP A 52 1.02 -11.13 -1.53
C TRP A 52 -0.03 -12.12 -2.05
N GLY A 53 0.21 -13.42 -1.87
CA GLY A 53 -0.79 -14.45 -2.16
C GLY A 53 -0.31 -15.44 -3.20
N ALA A 54 -1.05 -15.60 -4.29
CA ALA A 54 -0.64 -16.51 -5.36
C ALA A 54 0.65 -15.96 -6.00
N GLY A 55 1.73 -16.73 -5.96
CA GLY A 55 3.05 -16.24 -6.36
C GLY A 55 4.19 -17.11 -5.85
N SER A 56 5.31 -16.48 -5.49
CA SER A 56 6.52 -17.19 -5.07
C SER A 56 6.32 -17.96 -3.75
N LEU A 57 6.75 -19.22 -3.72
CA LEU A 57 6.74 -20.05 -2.50
C LEU A 57 7.62 -19.48 -1.38
N ALA A 58 8.63 -18.67 -1.72
CA ALA A 58 9.47 -18.00 -0.73
C ALA A 58 8.67 -17.06 0.18
N GLN A 59 7.53 -16.54 -0.29
CA GLN A 59 6.65 -15.68 0.51
C GLN A 59 6.20 -16.37 1.79
N GLY A 60 5.98 -17.70 1.78
CA GLY A 60 5.52 -18.43 2.96
C GLY A 60 6.48 -18.31 4.16
N GLN A 61 7.80 -18.36 3.91
CA GLN A 61 8.81 -18.19 4.97
C GLN A 61 8.88 -16.73 5.44
N VAL A 62 8.82 -15.78 4.51
CA VAL A 62 8.85 -14.35 4.82
C VAL A 62 7.62 -13.95 5.64
N LEU A 63 6.43 -14.40 5.27
CA LEU A 63 5.19 -14.17 6.01
C LEU A 63 5.28 -14.69 7.44
N ARG A 64 5.86 -15.87 7.66
CA ARG A 64 6.08 -16.39 9.02
C ARG A 64 7.03 -15.50 9.82
N ALA A 65 8.15 -15.10 9.24
CA ALA A 65 9.12 -14.22 9.91
C ALA A 65 8.52 -12.86 10.27
N ILE A 66 7.67 -12.31 9.40
CA ILE A 66 6.91 -11.08 9.67
C ILE A 66 5.92 -11.33 10.80
N ALA A 67 5.10 -12.39 10.72
CA ALA A 67 4.11 -12.72 11.75
C ALA A 67 4.76 -12.88 13.13
N ASP A 68 5.91 -13.57 13.18
CA ASP A 68 6.73 -13.72 14.39
C ASP A 68 7.21 -12.38 14.94
N THR A 69 7.63 -11.49 14.06
CA THR A 69 8.07 -10.15 14.47
C THR A 69 6.93 -9.33 15.03
N LEU A 70 5.82 -9.23 14.32
CA LEU A 70 4.66 -8.45 14.78
C LEU A 70 4.08 -9.01 16.09
N ALA A 71 4.00 -10.34 16.23
CA ALA A 71 3.44 -10.98 17.41
C ALA A 71 4.27 -10.75 18.70
N ARG A 72 5.57 -10.43 18.59
CA ARG A 72 6.41 -10.11 19.75
C ARG A 72 6.14 -8.72 20.32
N HIS A 73 5.40 -7.88 19.60
CA HIS A 73 5.12 -6.50 20.01
C HIS A 73 3.66 -6.32 20.40
N ARG A 74 3.43 -5.43 21.38
CA ARG A 74 2.11 -5.00 21.82
C ARG A 74 2.11 -3.51 22.10
N ASP A 75 1.01 -2.84 21.81
CA ASP A 75 0.79 -1.46 22.21
C ASP A 75 0.41 -1.35 23.71
N ALA A 76 0.25 -0.12 24.21
CA ALA A 76 -0.12 0.15 25.61
C ALA A 76 -1.51 -0.42 26.01
N THR A 77 -2.31 -0.88 25.04
CA THR A 77 -3.60 -1.51 25.24
C THR A 77 -3.56 -3.03 25.01
N GLY A 78 -2.37 -3.61 24.82
CA GLY A 78 -2.15 -5.04 24.62
C GLY A 78 -2.36 -5.54 23.19
N ARG A 79 -2.63 -4.66 22.21
CA ARG A 79 -2.91 -5.05 20.82
C ARG A 79 -1.62 -5.24 20.03
N HIS A 80 -1.62 -6.23 19.14
CA HIS A 80 -0.50 -6.42 18.20
C HIS A 80 -0.49 -5.33 17.11
N PRO A 81 0.70 -4.97 16.59
CA PRO A 81 0.78 -4.36 15.27
C PRO A 81 0.14 -5.26 14.22
N VAL A 82 -0.62 -4.67 13.30
CA VAL A 82 -1.30 -5.39 12.23
C VAL A 82 -0.74 -4.93 10.88
N MET A 83 -0.33 -5.90 10.05
CA MET A 83 0.00 -5.66 8.65
C MET A 83 -1.23 -5.95 7.79
N ASN A 84 -1.64 -4.96 7.01
CA ASN A 84 -2.64 -5.16 5.97
C ASN A 84 -1.95 -5.82 4.77
N LEU A 85 -2.44 -6.97 4.34
CA LEU A 85 -1.89 -7.72 3.22
C LEU A 85 -2.80 -7.54 2.01
N ALA A 86 -2.31 -6.84 0.99
CA ALA A 86 -2.91 -6.83 -0.34
C ALA A 86 -2.77 -8.23 -0.94
N LEU A 87 -3.88 -8.96 -1.04
CA LEU A 87 -3.92 -10.34 -1.52
C LEU A 87 -4.39 -10.44 -2.97
N VAL A 88 -3.59 -11.16 -3.74
CA VAL A 88 -3.90 -11.65 -5.08
C VAL A 88 -4.23 -13.14 -4.99
N LEU A 89 -5.33 -13.56 -5.60
CA LEU A 89 -5.86 -14.91 -5.45
C LEU A 89 -5.32 -15.91 -6.47
N ALA A 90 -4.76 -15.45 -7.59
CA ALA A 90 -4.22 -16.30 -8.64
C ALA A 90 -3.08 -15.64 -9.42
N VAL A 91 -2.24 -16.47 -10.03
CA VAL A 91 -1.21 -16.04 -10.99
C VAL A 91 -1.33 -16.84 -12.29
N PRO A 92 -0.93 -16.27 -13.43
CA PRO A 92 -0.83 -17.02 -14.68
C PRO A 92 0.10 -18.23 -14.55
N ASP A 93 -0.34 -19.38 -15.06
CA ASP A 93 0.49 -20.58 -15.18
C ASP A 93 1.37 -20.44 -16.43
N GLY A 94 2.44 -19.66 -16.32
CA GLY A 94 3.36 -19.37 -17.41
C GLY A 94 3.84 -20.63 -18.16
N PRO A 95 4.32 -21.68 -17.46
CA PRO A 95 4.72 -22.93 -18.10
C PRO A 95 3.59 -23.60 -18.91
N ALA A 96 2.37 -23.66 -18.37
CA ALA A 96 1.26 -24.29 -19.10
C ALA A 96 0.75 -23.42 -20.26
N ILE A 97 0.80 -22.09 -20.14
CA ILE A 97 0.49 -21.16 -21.21
C ILE A 97 1.51 -21.28 -22.35
N ALA A 98 2.80 -21.35 -22.01
CA ALA A 98 3.87 -21.47 -23.01
C ALA A 98 3.80 -22.79 -23.80
N ALA A 99 3.19 -23.83 -23.23
CA ALA A 99 3.10 -25.16 -23.86
C ALA A 99 2.11 -25.22 -25.04
N ASP A 100 0.99 -24.50 -24.98
CA ASP A 100 -0.06 -24.58 -26.00
C ASP A 100 -0.77 -23.26 -26.34
N GLY A 101 -0.33 -22.14 -25.74
CA GLY A 101 -0.91 -20.81 -25.95
C GLY A 101 -2.26 -20.59 -25.26
N VAL A 102 -2.76 -21.56 -24.49
CA VAL A 102 -4.05 -21.46 -23.81
C VAL A 102 -3.85 -20.88 -22.41
N TYR A 103 -4.59 -19.82 -22.11
CA TYR A 103 -4.54 -19.19 -20.80
C TYR A 103 -4.92 -20.17 -19.68
N ARG A 104 -4.03 -20.31 -18.69
CA ARG A 104 -4.24 -21.06 -17.45
C ARG A 104 -3.71 -20.27 -16.27
N ARG A 105 -4.22 -20.58 -15.08
CA ARG A 105 -3.84 -19.92 -13.84
C ARG A 105 -3.66 -20.93 -12.71
N VAL A 106 -2.86 -20.53 -11.73
CA VAL A 106 -2.71 -21.21 -10.46
C VAL A 106 -3.40 -20.37 -9.39
N GLU A 107 -4.45 -20.92 -8.78
CA GLU A 107 -5.18 -20.30 -7.67
C GLU A 107 -4.40 -20.46 -6.35
N LEU A 108 -4.58 -19.54 -5.40
CA LEU A 108 -3.91 -19.50 -4.10
C LEU A 108 -4.22 -20.73 -3.24
N ASP A 109 -5.35 -21.39 -3.47
CA ASP A 109 -5.72 -22.65 -2.82
C ASP A 109 -5.17 -23.90 -3.51
N ALA A 110 -4.41 -23.74 -4.60
CA ALA A 110 -3.72 -24.85 -5.26
C ALA A 110 -2.76 -25.55 -4.27
N PRO A 111 -2.62 -26.90 -4.34
CA PRO A 111 -1.82 -27.66 -3.38
C PRO A 111 -0.37 -27.16 -3.25
N MET A 112 0.24 -26.68 -4.34
CA MET A 112 1.61 -26.17 -4.33
C MET A 112 1.76 -24.89 -3.47
N LEU A 113 0.72 -24.07 -3.37
CA LEU A 113 0.69 -22.82 -2.60
C LEU A 113 0.21 -23.01 -1.16
N ALA A 114 -0.10 -24.24 -0.75
CA ALA A 114 -0.53 -24.56 0.62
C ALA A 114 0.39 -24.00 1.72
N PRO A 115 1.74 -23.98 1.58
CA PRO A 115 2.61 -23.36 2.59
C PRO A 115 2.41 -21.85 2.74
N VAL A 116 2.13 -21.14 1.64
CA VAL A 116 1.85 -19.70 1.63
C VAL A 116 0.49 -19.44 2.26
N LEU A 117 -0.54 -20.16 1.83
CA LEU A 117 -1.89 -20.04 2.38
C LEU A 117 -1.93 -20.37 3.88
N ALA A 118 -1.15 -21.36 4.33
CA ALA A 118 -0.99 -21.68 5.74
C ALA A 118 -0.35 -20.52 6.53
N ALA A 119 0.70 -19.90 6.01
CA ALA A 119 1.35 -18.75 6.66
C ALA A 119 0.42 -17.54 6.77
N LEU A 120 -0.37 -17.26 5.71
CA LEU A 120 -1.40 -16.21 5.73
C LEU A 120 -2.45 -16.47 6.82
N ARG A 121 -2.99 -17.68 6.86
CA ARG A 121 -3.98 -18.09 7.87
C ARG A 121 -3.41 -18.05 9.29
N GLU A 122 -2.16 -18.47 9.46
CA GLU A 122 -1.48 -18.44 10.76
C GLU A 122 -1.37 -17.00 11.29
N GLY A 123 -0.85 -16.06 10.49
CA GLY A 123 -0.74 -14.67 10.92
C GLY A 123 -2.09 -13.99 11.14
N ALA A 124 -3.13 -14.37 10.38
CA ALA A 124 -4.50 -13.92 10.64
C ALA A 124 -5.02 -14.45 11.99
N SER A 125 -4.78 -15.73 12.30
CA SER A 125 -5.17 -16.34 13.59
C SER A 125 -4.47 -15.70 14.79
N ARG A 126 -3.25 -15.18 14.57
CA ARG A 126 -2.44 -14.44 15.55
C ARG A 126 -2.82 -12.96 15.63
N GLN A 127 -3.81 -12.52 14.85
CA GLN A 127 -4.28 -11.13 14.75
C GLN A 127 -3.18 -10.14 14.36
N VAL A 128 -2.14 -10.59 13.64
CA VAL A 128 -1.06 -9.74 13.11
C VAL A 128 -1.21 -9.45 11.63
N PHE A 129 -2.07 -10.20 10.93
CA PHE A 129 -2.43 -9.95 9.54
C PHE A 129 -3.90 -9.62 9.37
N SER A 130 -4.16 -8.67 8.48
CA SER A 130 -5.49 -8.33 7.98
C SER A 130 -5.47 -8.47 6.46
N ALA A 131 -6.15 -9.50 5.96
CA ALA A 131 -6.24 -9.76 4.53
C ALA A 131 -7.14 -8.70 3.85
N GLN A 132 -6.63 -8.08 2.80
CA GLN A 132 -7.37 -7.16 1.94
C GLN A 132 -7.36 -7.72 0.52
N LEU A 133 -8.53 -7.89 -0.08
CA LEU A 133 -8.61 -8.32 -1.47
C LEU A 133 -8.04 -7.20 -2.36
N HIS A 134 -6.91 -7.47 -3.01
CA HIS A 134 -6.31 -6.56 -3.99
C HIS A 134 -6.87 -6.84 -5.39
N GLY A 135 -6.99 -8.11 -5.74
CA GLY A 135 -7.56 -8.56 -7.00
C GLY A 135 -7.58 -10.07 -7.11
N HIS A 136 -8.23 -10.58 -8.16
CA HIS A 136 -8.16 -12.01 -8.45
C HIS A 136 -6.78 -12.37 -8.99
N GLU A 137 -6.29 -11.65 -9.99
CA GLU A 137 -5.00 -11.87 -10.64
C GLU A 137 -4.49 -10.55 -11.24
N HIS A 138 -3.18 -10.38 -11.37
CA HIS A 138 -2.63 -9.31 -12.23
C HIS A 138 -2.73 -9.78 -13.68
N PHE A 139 -3.76 -9.32 -14.38
CA PHE A 139 -4.04 -9.77 -15.73
C PHE A 139 -3.64 -8.73 -16.77
N TRP A 140 -2.63 -9.06 -17.58
CA TRP A 140 -2.39 -8.38 -18.85
C TRP A 140 -2.08 -9.41 -19.97
N PRO A 141 -3.11 -9.98 -20.62
CA PRO A 141 -2.97 -11.12 -21.54
C PRO A 141 -2.04 -10.87 -22.74
N PRO A 142 -2.10 -9.73 -23.46
CA PRO A 142 -1.13 -9.43 -24.52
C PRO A 142 0.33 -9.58 -24.10
N THR A 143 0.68 -9.18 -22.88
CA THR A 143 2.05 -9.28 -22.37
C THR A 143 2.39 -10.71 -21.96
N LEU A 144 1.44 -11.43 -21.37
CA LEU A 144 1.64 -12.79 -20.85
C LEU A 144 1.67 -13.88 -21.95
N ILE A 145 0.97 -13.67 -23.06
CA ILE A 145 0.88 -14.64 -24.17
C ILE A 145 1.99 -14.40 -25.22
N ALA A 146 2.51 -13.17 -25.32
CA ALA A 146 3.55 -12.81 -26.29
C ALA A 146 5.00 -13.03 -25.80
N SER A 147 5.18 -13.51 -24.56
CA SER A 147 6.49 -13.79 -23.93
C SER A 147 6.94 -15.22 -24.19
#